data_AF-M0B399-F1
#
_entry.id   AF-M0B399-F1
#
_cell.length_a   1.000
_cell.length_b   1.000
_cell.length_c   1.000
_cell.angle_alpha   90.00
_cell.angle_beta   90.00
_cell.angle_gamma   90.00
#
_symmetry.space_group_name_H-M   'P 1'
#
loop_
_entity.id
_entity.type
_entity.pdbx_description
1 polymer ?
#
loop_
_entity_poly.entity_id
_entity_poly.type
_entity_poly.pdbx_seq_one_letter_code
_entity_poly.pdbx_strand_id
1 'polypeptide(L)'
;MKTDIIGIRNGIVGVEVVDPRGNRHLVEINVEDEDVEDFHAQESYSHTSSERTPEEEQIMNQVRARARFEAHKQTEYDIIPSGWNPTQLRRGIEALENMPVDEFDEAFREYYHALIDPERTKSEYGITEGSVEFEGEPQIALIVKGFCINDDNEVINVLPDMYIYYSKEDIEETYTTGTPACCSEGTTQITPMVPPFVEVPEDFVYPEDFRGSEGTTQITPMVPPFVEVPEDFVYPEDFRGFLINNLICQIRDVYRNMGETPPKQYDIEGYGKPKGNFDRDKY
;
A
#
# COMPACT_ATOMS: atom_id res chain seq x y z
N MET A 1 -3.13 3.85 22.12
CA MET A 1 -2.07 4.54 22.88
C MET A 1 -2.49 5.99 23.15
N LYS A 2 -1.92 6.69 24.14
CA LYS A 2 -2.17 8.14 24.31
C LYS A 2 -1.05 8.94 23.67
N THR A 3 -1.38 10.05 23.05
CA THR A 3 -0.42 10.86 22.29
C THR A 3 -0.67 12.34 22.47
N ASP A 4 0.41 13.11 22.65
CA ASP A 4 0.37 14.57 22.75
C ASP A 4 1.54 15.18 21.95
N ILE A 5 1.26 16.20 21.13
CA ILE A 5 2.32 17.00 20.51
C ILE A 5 2.86 17.96 21.57
N ILE A 6 4.14 17.84 21.89
CA ILE A 6 4.78 18.61 22.96
C ILE A 6 5.51 19.86 22.43
N GLY A 7 5.76 19.93 21.12
CA GLY A 7 6.32 21.12 20.49
C GLY A 7 6.75 20.90 19.04
N ILE A 8 6.91 22.01 18.31
CA ILE A 8 7.43 22.04 16.95
C ILE A 8 8.55 23.07 16.91
N ARG A 9 9.78 22.69 16.54
CA ARG A 9 10.94 23.59 16.46
C ARG A 9 11.88 23.15 15.35
N ASN A 10 12.29 24.08 14.47
CA ASN A 10 13.29 23.84 13.42
C ASN A 10 12.99 22.58 12.60
N GLY A 11 11.77 22.45 12.07
CA GLY A 11 11.40 21.27 11.27
C GLY A 11 11.32 19.97 12.06
N ILE A 12 11.27 20.01 13.39
CA ILE A 12 11.14 18.82 14.24
C ILE A 12 9.82 18.88 15.01
N VAL A 13 9.00 17.84 14.86
CA VAL A 13 7.77 17.64 15.63
C VAL A 13 8.05 16.66 16.76
N GLY A 14 7.98 17.15 18.01
CA GLY A 14 8.11 16.32 19.20
C GLY A 14 6.74 15.77 19.63
N VAL A 15 6.64 14.45 19.71
CA VAL A 15 5.42 13.73 20.10
C VAL A 15 5.72 12.86 21.32
N GLU A 16 4.96 13.07 22.39
CA GLU A 16 4.94 12.14 23.51
C GLU A 16 3.91 11.05 23.25
N VAL A 17 4.31 9.79 23.42
CA VAL A 17 3.44 8.62 23.31
C VAL A 17 3.49 7.82 24.60
N VAL A 18 2.32 7.47 25.14
CA VAL A 18 2.19 6.52 26.24
C VAL A 18 1.73 5.18 25.69
N ASP A 19 2.58 4.18 25.83
CA ASP A 19 2.36 2.85 25.28
C ASP A 19 1.28 2.06 26.06
N PRO A 20 0.88 0.86 25.61
CA PRO A 20 -0.14 0.05 26.28
C PRO A 20 0.26 -0.44 27.68
N ARG A 21 1.56 -0.44 28.01
CA ARG A 21 2.09 -0.80 29.34
C ARG A 21 2.20 0.42 30.26
N GLY A 22 1.89 1.62 29.77
CA GLY A 22 1.94 2.87 30.52
C GLY A 22 3.32 3.55 30.52
N ASN A 23 4.25 3.08 29.70
CA ASN A 23 5.58 3.67 29.58
C ASN A 23 5.53 4.89 28.65
N ARG A 24 6.35 5.89 28.95
CA ARG A 24 6.42 7.14 28.19
C ARG A 24 7.55 7.08 27.18
N HIS A 25 7.24 7.52 25.97
CA HIS A 25 8.16 7.61 24.85
C HIS A 25 8.13 9.03 24.31
N LEU A 26 9.30 9.54 23.93
CA LEU A 26 9.43 10.75 23.14
C LEU A 26 9.89 10.35 21.74
N VAL A 27 9.12 10.75 20.73
CA VAL A 27 9.47 10.61 19.32
C VAL A 27 9.64 12.01 18.74
N GLU A 28 10.79 12.28 18.14
CA GLU A 28 11.04 13.52 17.41
C GLU A 28 11.14 13.19 15.92
N ILE A 29 10.22 13.77 15.15
CA ILE A 29 10.07 13.51 13.72
C ILE A 29 10.65 14.70 12.96
N ASN A 30 11.63 14.46 12.11
CA ASN A 30 12.14 15.46 11.19
C ASN A 30 11.20 15.55 9.98
N VAL A 31 10.61 16.72 9.75
CA VAL A 31 9.68 16.96 8.64
C VAL A 31 10.32 17.76 7.51
N GLU A 32 11.57 18.19 7.66
CA GLU A 32 12.36 18.85 6.62
C GLU A 32 13.24 17.86 5.84
N ASP A 33 13.60 16.74 6.47
CA ASP A 33 14.41 15.68 5.88
C ASP A 33 13.82 14.31 6.24
N GLU A 34 13.18 13.69 5.25
CA GLU A 34 12.49 12.40 5.40
C GLU A 34 13.42 11.20 5.47
N ASP A 35 14.69 11.36 5.07
CA ASP A 35 15.72 10.31 5.11
C ASP A 35 16.36 10.18 6.50
N VAL A 36 16.05 11.12 7.41
CA VAL A 36 16.54 11.08 8.78
C VAL A 36 15.63 10.22 9.64
N GLU A 37 16.23 9.20 10.27
CA GLU A 37 15.54 8.35 11.23
C GLU A 37 14.96 9.18 12.39
N ASP A 38 13.69 8.92 12.74
CA ASP A 38 13.06 9.54 13.90
C ASP A 38 13.87 9.25 15.17
N PHE A 39 14.14 10.29 15.94
CA PHE A 39 14.69 10.08 17.28
C PHE A 39 13.61 9.48 18.19
N HIS A 40 13.96 8.41 18.90
CA HIS A 40 13.04 7.72 19.81
C HIS A 40 13.71 7.50 21.18
N ALA A 41 13.31 8.28 22.18
CA ALA A 41 13.76 8.16 23.56
C ALA A 41 12.72 7.50 24.47
N GLN A 42 13.19 6.57 25.31
CA GLN A 42 12.42 5.85 26.33
C GLN A 42 13.39 5.19 27.32
N GLU A 43 12.92 4.82 28.52
CA GLU A 43 13.76 4.24 29.60
C GLU A 43 13.29 2.83 30.06
N SER A 44 12.24 2.28 29.43
CA SER A 44 11.52 1.09 29.90
C SER A 44 11.92 -0.21 29.19
N TYR A 45 12.52 -0.11 28.01
CA TYR A 45 12.92 -1.22 27.14
C TYR A 45 14.41 -1.11 26.81
N SER A 46 15.05 -2.21 26.39
CA SER A 46 16.44 -2.12 25.91
C SER A 46 16.54 -1.16 24.72
N HIS A 47 17.64 -0.40 24.64
CA HIS A 47 17.94 0.42 23.46
C HIS A 47 18.45 -0.42 22.29
N THR A 48 18.97 -1.63 22.57
CA THR A 48 19.45 -2.56 21.55
C THR A 48 18.29 -3.41 21.04
N SER A 49 17.97 -3.32 19.74
CA SER A 49 16.85 -4.08 19.14
C SER A 49 16.98 -5.59 19.36
N SER A 50 18.18 -6.17 19.23
CA SER A 50 18.43 -7.61 19.43
C SER A 50 18.26 -8.10 20.87
N GLU A 51 18.14 -7.19 21.84
CA GLU A 51 17.93 -7.52 23.26
C GLU A 51 16.46 -7.39 23.67
N ARG A 52 15.59 -6.90 22.77
CA ARG A 52 14.15 -6.80 23.02
C ARG A 52 13.46 -8.12 22.69
N THR A 53 12.43 -8.42 23.44
CA THR A 53 11.48 -9.46 23.05
C THR A 53 10.69 -9.03 21.80
N PRO A 54 10.12 -9.97 21.02
CA PRO A 54 9.29 -9.64 19.86
C PRO A 54 8.14 -8.68 20.19
N GLU A 55 7.54 -8.81 21.37
CA GLU A 55 6.45 -7.96 21.85
C GLU A 55 6.92 -6.55 22.18
N GLU A 56 8.11 -6.39 22.76
CA GLU A 56 8.71 -5.08 23.03
C GLU A 56 9.10 -4.38 21.74
N GLU A 57 9.69 -5.11 20.79
CA GLU A 57 10.00 -4.57 19.47
C GLU A 57 8.73 -4.14 18.72
N GLN A 58 7.64 -4.93 18.82
CA GLN A 58 6.34 -4.54 18.29
C GLN A 58 5.81 -3.26 18.93
N ILE A 59 5.90 -3.10 20.25
CA ILE A 59 5.48 -1.87 20.94
C ILE A 59 6.30 -0.67 20.46
N MET A 60 7.63 -0.81 20.35
CA MET A 60 8.51 0.28 19.89
C MET A 60 8.15 0.75 18.48
N ASN A 61 7.78 -0.19 17.62
CA ASN A 61 7.33 0.07 16.27
C ASN A 61 5.96 0.76 16.21
N GLN A 62 5.00 0.26 16.99
CA GLN A 62 3.68 0.88 17.11
C GLN A 62 3.75 2.29 17.69
N VAL A 63 4.68 2.56 18.61
CA VAL A 63 4.92 3.91 19.16
C VAL A 63 5.36 4.89 18.07
N ARG A 64 6.34 4.52 17.23
CA ARG A 64 6.79 5.37 16.11
C ARG A 64 5.67 5.63 15.11
N ALA A 65 4.99 4.55 14.71
CA ALA A 65 3.80 4.60 13.85
C ALA A 65 2.73 5.57 14.37
N ARG A 66 2.39 5.44 15.66
CA ARG A 66 1.39 6.27 16.31
C ARG A 66 1.82 7.73 16.40
N ALA A 67 3.09 8.00 16.70
CA ALA A 67 3.65 9.35 16.74
C ALA A 67 3.55 10.04 15.38
N ARG A 68 4.01 9.38 14.31
CA ARG A 68 3.93 9.89 12.93
C ARG A 68 2.49 10.17 12.51
N PHE A 69 1.57 9.26 12.80
CA PHE A 69 0.15 9.46 12.50
C PHE A 69 -0.45 10.65 13.24
N GLU A 70 -0.14 10.82 14.53
CA GLU A 70 -0.67 11.95 15.31
C GLU A 70 -0.09 13.29 14.82
N ALA A 71 1.21 13.33 14.52
CA ALA A 71 1.86 14.49 13.94
C ALA A 71 1.25 14.86 12.58
N HIS A 72 1.05 13.89 11.68
CA HIS A 72 0.41 14.11 10.38
C HIS A 72 -1.00 14.69 10.55
N LYS A 73 -1.76 14.19 11.53
CA LYS A 73 -3.15 14.61 11.75
C LYS A 73 -3.28 16.01 12.36
N GLN A 74 -2.39 16.39 13.26
CA GLN A 74 -2.50 17.63 14.04
C GLN A 74 -1.63 18.78 13.52
N THR A 75 -0.80 18.54 12.51
CA THR A 75 0.06 19.57 11.91
C THR A 75 -0.27 19.75 10.42
N GLU A 76 0.41 20.70 9.77
CA GLU A 76 0.31 20.91 8.33
C GLU A 76 1.25 20.00 7.51
N TYR A 77 2.09 19.21 8.17
CA TYR A 77 3.12 18.42 7.53
C TYR A 77 2.59 17.09 6.99
N ASP A 78 2.96 16.78 5.75
CA ASP A 78 2.67 15.48 5.13
C ASP A 78 3.70 14.43 5.55
N ILE A 79 3.48 13.84 6.73
CA ILE A 79 4.45 12.93 7.37
C ILE A 79 4.28 11.46 6.97
N ILE A 80 3.05 10.99 6.73
CA ILE A 80 2.80 9.58 6.43
C ILE A 80 2.54 9.39 4.95
N PRO A 81 3.07 8.33 4.31
CA PRO A 81 2.75 8.05 2.93
C PRO A 81 1.23 7.87 2.75
N SER A 82 0.72 8.32 1.61
CA SER A 82 -0.72 8.32 1.34
C SER A 82 -1.38 6.94 1.42
N GLY A 83 -0.65 5.88 1.03
CA GLY A 83 -1.10 4.50 1.22
C GLY A 83 -1.27 4.07 2.68
N TRP A 84 -0.67 4.78 3.64
CA TRP A 84 -0.82 4.56 5.07
C TRP A 84 -1.75 5.57 5.75
N ASN A 85 -2.39 6.45 4.98
CA ASN A 85 -3.38 7.39 5.47
C ASN A 85 -4.80 6.79 5.30
N PRO A 86 -5.52 6.45 6.40
CA PRO A 86 -6.88 5.92 6.34
C PRO A 86 -7.87 6.81 5.60
N THR A 87 -7.66 8.14 5.59
CA THR A 87 -8.51 9.06 4.85
C THR A 87 -8.32 8.88 3.35
N GLN A 88 -7.07 8.77 2.88
CA GLN A 88 -6.79 8.55 1.46
C GLN A 88 -7.29 7.17 1.00
N LEU A 89 -7.05 6.12 1.78
CA LEU A 89 -7.59 4.78 1.50
C LEU A 89 -9.12 4.77 1.39
N ARG A 90 -9.81 5.54 2.25
CA ARG A 90 -11.28 5.68 2.20
C ARG A 90 -11.76 6.31 0.91
N ARG A 91 -11.04 7.31 0.38
CA ARG A 91 -11.39 7.92 -0.91
C ARG A 91 -11.42 6.89 -2.03
N GLY A 92 -10.51 5.91 -2.01
CA GLY A 92 -10.52 4.81 -2.97
C GLY A 92 -11.70 3.85 -2.81
N ILE A 93 -12.12 3.59 -1.56
CA ILE A 93 -13.35 2.82 -1.29
C ILE A 93 -14.56 3.55 -1.88
N GLU A 94 -14.73 4.83 -1.53
CA GLU A 94 -15.86 5.64 -1.97
C GLU A 94 -15.91 5.76 -3.50
N ALA A 95 -14.75 5.91 -4.15
CA ALA A 95 -14.67 5.97 -5.61
C ALA A 95 -15.13 4.67 -6.29
N LEU A 96 -14.69 3.52 -5.77
CA LEU A 96 -15.13 2.22 -6.29
C LEU A 96 -16.61 1.94 -5.99
N GLU A 97 -17.11 2.36 -4.83
CA GLU A 97 -18.54 2.22 -4.46
C GLU A 97 -19.45 3.07 -5.35
N ASN A 98 -19.03 4.31 -5.66
CA ASN A 98 -19.81 5.27 -6.44
C ASN A 98 -19.68 5.06 -7.96
N MET A 99 -18.65 4.34 -8.43
CA MET A 99 -18.50 4.01 -9.84
C MET A 99 -19.69 3.17 -10.34
N PRO A 100 -20.38 3.59 -11.42
CA PRO A 100 -21.42 2.79 -12.06
C PRO A 100 -20.92 1.39 -12.44
N VAL A 101 -21.75 0.37 -12.27
CA VAL A 101 -21.36 -1.03 -12.52
C VAL A 101 -20.90 -1.24 -13.97
N ASP A 102 -21.61 -0.67 -14.94
CA ASP A 102 -21.25 -0.78 -16.37
C ASP A 102 -19.92 -0.09 -16.69
N GLU A 103 -19.60 1.01 -15.99
CA GLU A 103 -18.32 1.71 -16.15
C GLU A 103 -17.17 0.90 -15.54
N PHE A 104 -17.39 0.30 -14.36
CA PHE A 104 -16.42 -0.59 -13.74
C PHE A 104 -16.17 -1.83 -14.60
N ASP A 105 -17.23 -2.42 -15.16
CA ASP A 105 -17.16 -3.56 -16.08
C ASP A 105 -16.27 -3.24 -17.29
N GLU A 106 -16.51 -2.12 -17.97
CA GLU A 106 -15.71 -1.71 -19.12
C GLU A 106 -14.24 -1.45 -18.72
N ALA A 107 -14.03 -0.77 -17.60
CA ALA A 107 -12.72 -0.31 -17.16
C ALA A 107 -11.80 -1.42 -16.62
N PHE A 108 -12.36 -2.41 -15.92
CA PHE A 108 -11.58 -3.42 -15.19
C PHE A 108 -11.65 -4.82 -15.81
N ARG A 109 -12.38 -5.03 -16.92
CA ARG A 109 -12.53 -6.36 -17.53
C ARG A 109 -11.22 -6.96 -18.00
N GLU A 110 -10.39 -6.17 -18.68
CA GLU A 110 -9.07 -6.62 -19.12
C GLU A 110 -8.20 -6.98 -17.92
N TYR A 111 -8.22 -6.15 -16.88
CA TYR A 111 -7.47 -6.41 -15.64
C TYR A 111 -7.92 -7.71 -14.97
N TYR A 112 -9.22 -7.91 -14.81
CA TYR A 112 -9.77 -9.16 -14.27
C TYR A 112 -9.35 -10.38 -15.10
N HIS A 113 -9.45 -10.32 -16.43
CA HIS A 113 -9.02 -11.40 -17.30
C HIS A 113 -7.53 -11.70 -17.18
N ALA A 114 -6.71 -10.67 -17.00
CA ALA A 114 -5.28 -10.84 -16.86
C ALA A 114 -4.89 -11.60 -15.59
N LEU A 115 -5.68 -11.43 -14.52
CA LEU A 115 -5.47 -12.11 -13.25
C LEU A 115 -5.88 -13.58 -13.28
N ILE A 116 -6.98 -13.92 -13.95
CA ILE A 116 -7.49 -15.30 -13.99
C ILE A 116 -6.87 -16.16 -15.09
N ASP A 117 -6.24 -15.54 -16.09
CA ASP A 117 -5.51 -16.22 -17.17
C ASP A 117 -4.15 -15.54 -17.45
N PRO A 118 -3.17 -15.69 -16.53
CA PRO A 118 -1.83 -15.09 -16.70
C PRO A 118 -1.08 -15.60 -17.93
N GLU A 119 -1.32 -16.85 -18.38
CA GLU A 119 -0.66 -17.41 -19.57
C GLU A 119 -1.16 -16.76 -20.87
N ARG A 120 -2.45 -16.49 -20.96
CA ARG A 120 -2.98 -15.67 -22.04
C ARG A 120 -2.40 -14.26 -22.01
N THR A 121 -2.31 -13.67 -20.82
CA THR A 121 -1.71 -12.33 -20.63
C THR A 121 -0.27 -12.29 -21.12
N LYS A 122 0.54 -13.32 -20.79
CA LYS A 122 1.91 -13.45 -21.28
C LYS A 122 1.98 -13.37 -22.81
N SER A 123 1.09 -14.09 -23.49
CA SER A 123 1.06 -14.10 -24.96
C SER A 123 0.63 -12.74 -25.55
N GLU A 124 -0.38 -12.10 -24.96
CA GLU A 124 -0.89 -10.79 -25.43
C GLU A 124 0.12 -9.66 -25.23
N TYR A 125 0.93 -9.72 -24.18
CA TYR A 125 1.93 -8.71 -23.83
C TYR A 125 3.37 -9.06 -24.26
N GLY A 126 3.55 -10.15 -25.03
CA GLY A 126 4.87 -10.55 -25.56
C GLY A 126 5.84 -11.13 -24.51
N ILE A 127 5.34 -11.54 -23.36
CA ILE A 127 6.10 -12.11 -22.24
C ILE A 127 6.25 -13.63 -22.48
N THR A 128 6.97 -14.00 -23.54
CA THR A 128 7.19 -15.41 -23.93
C THR A 128 8.67 -15.71 -24.14
N GLU A 129 9.06 -16.98 -23.98
CA GLU A 129 10.43 -17.43 -24.26
C GLU A 129 10.87 -17.01 -25.67
N GLY A 130 12.04 -16.37 -25.77
CA GLY A 130 12.60 -15.85 -27.02
C GLY A 130 12.07 -14.47 -27.45
N SER A 131 11.11 -13.88 -26.72
CA SER A 131 10.68 -12.48 -26.90
C SER A 131 11.13 -11.55 -25.77
N VAL A 132 11.35 -12.12 -24.57
CA VAL A 132 11.89 -11.41 -23.41
C VAL A 132 13.42 -11.29 -23.46
N GLU A 133 13.97 -10.45 -22.59
CA GLU A 133 15.37 -10.05 -22.53
C GLU A 133 16.31 -11.14 -22.00
N PHE A 134 15.76 -12.21 -21.42
CA PHE A 134 16.50 -13.30 -20.77
C PHE A 134 16.14 -14.67 -21.35
N GLU A 135 17.01 -15.66 -21.12
CA GLU A 135 16.76 -17.05 -21.56
C GLU A 135 15.88 -17.82 -20.55
N GLY A 136 14.91 -18.57 -21.09
CA GLY A 136 14.00 -19.45 -20.36
C GLY A 136 12.59 -18.88 -20.17
N GLU A 137 11.78 -19.61 -19.42
CA GLU A 137 10.35 -19.32 -19.28
C GLU A 137 10.10 -18.12 -18.34
N PRO A 138 9.51 -17.02 -18.84
CA PRO A 138 9.18 -15.87 -18.00
C PRO A 138 7.92 -16.13 -17.16
N GLN A 139 7.84 -15.47 -16.02
CA GLN A 139 6.69 -15.48 -15.12
C GLN A 139 6.25 -14.05 -14.80
N ILE A 140 4.94 -13.79 -14.85
CA ILE A 140 4.40 -12.49 -14.46
C ILE A 140 4.52 -12.37 -12.94
N ALA A 141 5.19 -11.34 -12.45
CA ALA A 141 5.35 -11.07 -11.03
C ALA A 141 4.26 -10.16 -10.45
N LEU A 142 3.81 -9.16 -11.22
CA LEU A 142 2.81 -8.21 -10.77
C LEU A 142 2.01 -7.67 -11.95
N ILE A 143 0.69 -7.61 -11.81
CA ILE A 143 -0.18 -6.93 -12.76
C ILE A 143 -0.75 -5.69 -12.09
N VAL A 144 -0.53 -4.55 -12.74
CA VAL A 144 -0.86 -3.24 -12.21
C VAL A 144 -1.89 -2.57 -13.11
N LYS A 145 -2.95 -2.05 -12.49
CA LYS A 145 -3.94 -1.18 -13.13
C LYS A 145 -4.08 0.07 -12.28
N GLY A 146 -4.22 1.24 -12.89
CA GLY A 146 -4.40 2.49 -12.15
C GLY A 146 -5.63 3.26 -12.59
N PHE A 147 -6.15 4.08 -11.70
CA PHE A 147 -7.24 5.01 -11.98
C PHE A 147 -7.10 6.28 -11.14
N CYS A 148 -7.75 7.35 -11.60
CA CYS A 148 -7.63 8.70 -11.07
C CYS A 148 -8.95 9.13 -10.46
N ILE A 149 -8.89 9.69 -9.25
CA ILE A 149 -10.05 10.26 -8.57
C ILE A 149 -9.86 11.74 -8.30
N ASN A 150 -10.96 12.49 -8.34
CA ASN A 150 -10.99 13.91 -7.97
C ASN A 150 -11.20 14.09 -6.45
N ASP A 151 -11.33 15.35 -6.01
CA ASP A 151 -11.55 15.70 -4.60
C ASP A 151 -12.93 15.29 -4.07
N ASP A 152 -13.89 15.06 -4.97
CA ASP A 152 -15.22 14.53 -4.66
C ASP A 152 -15.26 12.99 -4.63
N ASN A 153 -14.08 12.34 -4.77
CA ASN A 153 -13.89 10.89 -4.83
C ASN A 153 -14.62 10.23 -6.01
N GLU A 154 -14.84 10.97 -7.09
CA GLU A 154 -15.34 10.41 -8.34
C GLU A 154 -14.17 9.94 -9.21
N VAL A 155 -14.32 8.78 -9.85
CA VAL A 155 -13.35 8.34 -10.85
C VAL A 155 -13.51 9.21 -12.09
N ILE A 156 -12.44 9.92 -12.45
CA ILE A 156 -12.43 10.83 -13.60
C ILE A 156 -11.65 10.29 -14.79
N ASN A 157 -10.81 9.27 -14.56
CA ASN A 157 -10.03 8.62 -15.60
C ASN A 157 -9.57 7.24 -15.11
N VAL A 158 -9.74 6.21 -15.94
CA VAL A 158 -9.08 4.91 -15.71
C VAL A 158 -7.91 4.82 -16.68
N LEU A 159 -6.73 4.52 -16.16
CA LEU A 159 -5.53 4.48 -16.99
C LEU A 159 -5.65 3.33 -18.01
N PRO A 160 -5.40 3.59 -19.31
CA PRO A 160 -5.78 2.68 -20.38
C PRO A 160 -5.02 1.35 -20.31
N ASP A 161 -3.70 1.40 -20.15
CA ASP A 161 -2.85 0.22 -20.22
C ASP A 161 -2.60 -0.39 -18.83
N MET A 162 -2.50 -1.72 -18.78
CA MET A 162 -1.90 -2.40 -17.63
C MET A 162 -0.37 -2.25 -17.69
N TYR A 163 0.25 -2.19 -16.52
CA TYR A 163 1.70 -2.27 -16.39
C TYR A 163 2.05 -3.61 -15.74
N ILE A 164 2.85 -4.42 -16.41
CA ILE A 164 3.09 -5.81 -16.02
C ILE A 164 4.57 -5.97 -15.70
N TYR A 165 4.85 -6.42 -14.49
CA TYR A 165 6.18 -6.84 -14.07
C TYR A 165 6.32 -8.33 -14.34
N TYR A 166 7.45 -8.73 -14.89
CA TYR A 166 7.78 -10.13 -15.12
C TYR A 166 9.25 -10.39 -14.84
N SER A 167 9.55 -11.62 -14.47
CA SER A 167 10.90 -12.07 -14.15
C SER A 167 10.98 -13.59 -14.34
N LYS A 168 11.97 -14.23 -13.73
CA LYS A 168 12.18 -15.67 -13.64
C LYS A 168 12.80 -16.00 -12.29
N GLU A 169 12.52 -17.18 -11.75
CA GLU A 169 12.95 -17.65 -10.43
C GLU A 169 14.46 -17.49 -10.14
N ASP A 170 15.32 -17.54 -11.16
CA ASP A 170 16.79 -17.52 -11.01
C ASP A 170 17.43 -16.16 -11.36
N ILE A 171 16.64 -15.08 -11.54
CA ILE A 171 17.18 -13.76 -11.85
C ILE A 171 16.66 -12.72 -10.86
N GLU A 172 17.56 -11.89 -10.33
CA GLU A 172 17.21 -10.79 -9.42
C GLU A 172 16.54 -9.63 -10.17
N GLU A 173 16.77 -9.50 -11.48
CA GLU A 173 16.21 -8.42 -12.29
C GLU A 173 14.72 -8.63 -12.57
N THR A 174 13.94 -7.57 -12.40
CA THR A 174 12.54 -7.51 -12.81
C THR A 174 12.41 -6.64 -14.05
N TYR A 175 11.65 -7.14 -15.03
CA TYR A 175 11.38 -6.51 -16.31
C TYR A 175 9.94 -6.04 -16.36
N THR A 176 9.64 -5.14 -17.30
CA THR A 176 8.32 -4.48 -17.37
C THR A 176 7.83 -4.33 -18.80
N THR A 177 6.52 -4.46 -18.99
CA THR A 177 5.85 -4.17 -20.26
C THR A 177 4.54 -3.40 -20.01
N GLY A 178 4.00 -2.79 -21.06
CA GLY A 178 2.89 -1.84 -21.00
C GLY A 178 3.35 -0.38 -20.99
N THR A 179 2.40 0.55 -21.14
CA THR A 179 2.71 1.98 -21.12
C THR A 179 2.52 2.53 -19.71
N PRO A 180 3.55 3.09 -19.06
CA PRO A 180 3.35 3.79 -17.80
C PRO A 180 2.45 4.99 -18.05
N ALA A 181 1.28 5.00 -17.42
CA ALA A 181 0.35 6.10 -17.43
C ALA A 181 0.25 6.68 -16.02
N CYS A 182 0.04 7.99 -15.93
CA CYS A 182 -0.08 8.70 -14.67
C CYS A 182 -1.30 9.60 -14.72
N CYS A 183 -1.89 9.85 -13.56
CA CYS A 183 -2.96 10.81 -13.43
C CYS A 183 -2.44 12.25 -13.59
N SER A 184 -3.34 13.19 -13.89
CA SER A 184 -3.00 14.61 -13.95
C SER A 184 -2.75 15.20 -12.56
N GLU A 185 -1.97 16.29 -12.48
CA GLU A 185 -1.75 17.04 -11.23
C GLU A 185 -3.07 17.36 -10.50
N GLY A 186 -3.01 17.35 -9.16
CA GLY A 186 -4.18 17.65 -8.32
C GLY A 186 -5.21 16.52 -8.22
N THR A 187 -4.87 15.32 -8.70
CA THR A 187 -5.72 14.14 -8.58
C THR A 187 -5.08 13.12 -7.64
N THR A 188 -5.89 12.15 -7.21
CA THR A 188 -5.39 10.98 -6.47
C THR A 188 -5.39 9.76 -7.37
N GLN A 189 -4.20 9.19 -7.58
CA GLN A 189 -4.02 7.96 -8.33
C GLN A 189 -4.12 6.76 -7.38
N ILE A 190 -4.99 5.83 -7.71
CA ILE A 190 -5.10 4.54 -7.03
C ILE A 190 -4.61 3.47 -7.99
N THR A 191 -3.62 2.71 -7.56
CA THR A 191 -2.91 1.75 -8.40
C THR A 191 -2.95 0.37 -7.72
N PRO A 192 -4.04 -0.41 -7.87
CA PRO A 192 -4.06 -1.78 -7.40
C PRO A 192 -2.95 -2.62 -8.03
N MET A 193 -2.22 -3.31 -7.16
CA MET A 193 -1.12 -4.19 -7.50
C MET A 193 -1.52 -5.60 -7.05
N VAL A 194 -1.73 -6.49 -8.02
CA VAL A 194 -2.11 -7.88 -7.74
C VAL A 194 -0.98 -8.80 -8.20
N PRO A 195 -0.39 -9.60 -7.31
CA PRO A 195 0.50 -10.68 -7.70
C PRO A 195 -0.33 -11.84 -8.29
N PRO A 196 0.10 -12.46 -9.40
CA PRO A 196 -0.62 -13.62 -9.95
C PRO A 196 -0.24 -14.94 -9.26
N PHE A 197 0.63 -14.93 -8.24
CA PHE A 197 1.14 -16.12 -7.57
C PHE A 197 0.52 -16.33 -6.18
N VAL A 198 0.37 -17.59 -5.78
CA VAL A 198 -0.06 -17.97 -4.41
C VAL A 198 0.95 -17.51 -3.35
N GLU A 199 2.25 -17.49 -3.69
CA GLU A 199 3.35 -17.07 -2.82
C GLU A 199 4.27 -16.10 -3.57
N VAL A 200 4.62 -14.98 -2.91
CA VAL A 200 5.57 -13.99 -3.43
C VAL A 200 6.98 -14.45 -3.07
N PRO A 201 7.95 -14.49 -4.01
CA PRO A 201 9.34 -14.84 -3.71
C PRO A 201 9.91 -13.97 -2.57
N GLU A 202 10.75 -14.55 -1.71
CA GLU A 202 11.32 -13.82 -0.55
C GLU A 202 12.23 -12.64 -0.96
N ASP A 203 12.77 -12.68 -2.18
CA ASP A 203 13.65 -11.69 -2.79
C ASP A 203 12.92 -10.75 -3.77
N PHE A 204 11.60 -10.85 -3.88
CA PHE A 204 10.83 -9.92 -4.71
C PHE A 204 10.86 -8.51 -4.11
N VAL A 205 11.62 -7.63 -4.76
CA VAL A 205 11.63 -6.20 -4.44
C VAL A 205 10.44 -5.55 -5.15
N TYR A 206 9.51 -5.01 -4.35
CA TYR A 206 8.41 -4.24 -4.91
C TYR A 206 8.96 -3.01 -5.61
N PRO A 207 8.34 -2.57 -6.73
CA PRO A 207 8.77 -1.35 -7.37
C PRO A 207 8.57 -0.18 -6.38
N GLU A 208 9.68 0.34 -5.86
CA GLU A 208 9.70 1.46 -4.89
C GLU A 208 9.11 2.74 -5.50
N ASP A 209 9.18 2.85 -6.83
CA ASP A 209 8.85 4.05 -7.60
C ASP A 209 7.68 3.84 -8.56
N PHE A 210 6.47 3.65 -8.03
CA PHE A 210 5.27 4.12 -8.75
C PHE A 210 5.06 5.61 -8.49
N ARG A 211 6.11 6.43 -8.55
CA ARG A 211 5.96 7.89 -8.50
C ARG A 211 5.20 8.30 -9.75
N GLY A 212 3.88 8.38 -9.63
CA GLY A 212 3.05 9.21 -10.49
C GLY A 212 3.61 10.64 -10.54
N SER A 213 3.14 11.43 -11.50
CA SER A 213 3.68 12.77 -11.75
C SER A 213 3.73 13.61 -10.46
N GLU A 214 4.75 14.49 -10.36
CA GLU A 214 4.81 15.50 -9.31
C GLU A 214 3.43 16.16 -9.12
N GLY A 215 3.00 16.32 -7.87
CA GLY A 215 1.68 16.90 -7.56
C GLY A 215 0.48 15.94 -7.63
N THR A 216 0.70 14.62 -7.67
CA THR A 216 -0.36 13.60 -7.50
C THR A 216 -0.25 12.88 -6.17
N THR A 217 -1.38 12.65 -5.51
CA THR A 217 -1.46 11.76 -4.34
C THR A 217 -1.53 10.32 -4.84
N GLN A 218 -0.72 9.42 -4.30
CA GLN A 218 -0.66 8.02 -4.77
C GLN A 218 -1.00 7.03 -3.68
N ILE A 219 -1.87 6.09 -4.04
CA ILE A 219 -2.28 4.98 -3.21
C ILE A 219 -2.03 3.72 -4.02
N THR A 220 -1.09 2.89 -3.58
CA THR A 220 -0.68 1.66 -4.27
C THR A 220 -1.11 0.45 -3.45
N PRO A 221 -2.41 0.10 -3.42
CA PRO A 221 -2.88 -1.01 -2.61
C PRO A 221 -2.35 -2.34 -3.15
N MET A 222 -1.65 -3.07 -2.29
CA MET A 222 -1.35 -4.48 -2.49
C MET A 222 -2.61 -5.31 -2.29
N VAL A 223 -3.05 -5.94 -3.36
CA VAL A 223 -4.23 -6.80 -3.40
C VAL A 223 -3.75 -8.24 -3.33
N PRO A 224 -4.42 -9.14 -2.56
CA PRO A 224 -3.97 -10.52 -2.46
C PRO A 224 -4.06 -11.25 -3.81
N PRO A 225 -3.32 -12.38 -3.96
CA PRO A 225 -3.38 -13.19 -5.16
C PRO A 225 -4.81 -13.57 -5.54
N PHE A 226 -5.15 -13.39 -6.82
CA PHE A 226 -6.47 -13.68 -7.35
C PHE A 226 -6.51 -15.07 -8.00
N VAL A 227 -6.15 -16.09 -7.21
CA VAL A 227 -5.85 -17.46 -7.68
C VAL A 227 -6.95 -18.49 -7.39
N GLU A 228 -7.72 -18.29 -6.31
CA GLU A 228 -8.85 -19.15 -5.93
C GLU A 228 -10.16 -18.40 -6.12
N VAL A 229 -10.54 -18.15 -7.37
CA VAL A 229 -11.83 -17.51 -7.69
C VAL A 229 -12.96 -18.50 -7.34
N PRO A 230 -13.89 -18.14 -6.43
CA PRO A 230 -15.01 -19.01 -6.10
C PRO A 230 -15.86 -19.37 -7.32
N GLU A 231 -16.44 -20.58 -7.35
CA GLU A 231 -17.32 -21.01 -8.46
C GLU A 231 -18.55 -20.10 -8.63
N ASP A 232 -19.00 -19.49 -7.54
CA ASP A 232 -20.14 -18.56 -7.49
C ASP A 232 -19.73 -17.09 -7.67
N PHE A 233 -18.47 -16.81 -8.01
CA PHE A 233 -17.99 -15.46 -8.27
C PHE A 233 -18.67 -14.82 -9.48
N VAL A 234 -19.29 -13.67 -9.27
CA VAL A 234 -20.01 -12.88 -10.27
C VAL A 234 -19.21 -11.62 -10.61
N TYR A 235 -18.63 -11.62 -11.80
CA TYR A 235 -18.06 -10.41 -12.40
C TYR A 235 -19.16 -9.56 -13.04
N PRO A 236 -19.14 -8.21 -12.92
CA PRO A 236 -18.12 -7.36 -12.27
C PRO A 236 -18.25 -7.16 -10.75
N GLU A 237 -19.40 -7.45 -10.16
CA GLU A 237 -19.75 -7.03 -8.80
C GLU A 237 -18.81 -7.55 -7.71
N ASP A 238 -18.48 -8.84 -7.76
CA ASP A 238 -17.62 -9.48 -6.77
C ASP A 238 -16.16 -9.04 -6.93
N PHE A 239 -15.72 -8.69 -8.14
CA PHE A 239 -14.38 -8.14 -8.35
C PHE A 239 -14.25 -6.74 -7.78
N ARG A 240 -15.28 -5.91 -7.98
CA ARG A 240 -15.35 -4.59 -7.33
C ARG A 240 -15.38 -4.72 -5.81
N GLY A 241 -16.21 -5.64 -5.29
CA GLY A 241 -16.30 -5.96 -3.87
C GLY A 241 -14.98 -6.44 -3.28
N PHE A 242 -14.22 -7.23 -4.04
CA PHE A 242 -12.88 -7.71 -3.66
C PHE A 242 -11.87 -6.56 -3.50
N LEU A 243 -11.80 -5.63 -4.47
CA LEU A 243 -10.92 -4.46 -4.36
C LEU A 243 -11.30 -3.56 -3.17
N ILE A 244 -12.60 -3.33 -2.96
CA ILE A 244 -13.11 -2.56 -1.81
C ILE A 244 -12.76 -3.26 -0.48
N ASN A 245 -12.97 -4.58 -0.38
CA ASN A 245 -12.67 -5.36 0.81
C ASN A 245 -11.19 -5.28 1.18
N ASN A 246 -10.29 -5.35 0.19
CA ASN A 246 -8.86 -5.18 0.42
C ASN A 246 -8.53 -3.79 0.97
N LEU A 247 -9.07 -2.71 0.41
CA LEU A 247 -8.85 -1.35 0.92
C LEU A 247 -9.37 -1.19 2.36
N ILE A 248 -10.52 -1.78 2.68
CA ILE A 248 -11.05 -1.83 4.05
C ILE A 248 -10.07 -2.52 5.00
N CYS A 249 -9.55 -3.68 4.60
CA CYS A 249 -8.56 -4.42 5.38
C CYS A 249 -7.23 -3.65 5.50
N GLN A 250 -6.83 -2.86 4.50
CA GLN A 250 -5.66 -2.00 4.63
C GLN A 250 -5.89 -0.90 5.67
N ILE A 251 -7.07 -0.27 5.71
CA ILE A 251 -7.42 0.70 6.77
C ILE A 251 -7.32 0.04 8.15
N ARG A 252 -7.88 -1.17 8.30
CA ARG A 252 -7.78 -1.96 9.54
C ARG A 252 -6.34 -2.13 9.98
N ASP A 253 -5.47 -2.51 9.06
CA ASP A 253 -4.08 -2.82 9.36
C ASP A 253 -3.26 -1.57 9.68
N VAL A 254 -3.59 -0.40 9.10
CA VAL A 254 -3.04 0.89 9.54
C VAL A 254 -3.33 1.13 11.03
N TYR A 255 -4.55 0.90 11.50
CA TYR A 255 -4.89 1.05 12.93
C TYR A 255 -4.14 0.05 13.82
N ARG A 256 -4.09 -1.22 13.41
CA ARG A 256 -3.35 -2.27 14.15
C ARG A 256 -1.85 -1.98 14.22
N ASN A 257 -1.29 -1.41 13.16
CA ASN A 257 0.10 -0.97 13.08
C ASN A 257 0.41 0.17 14.05
N MET A 258 -0.58 0.97 14.44
CA MET A 258 -0.44 1.99 15.48
C MET A 258 -0.72 1.48 16.90
N GLY A 259 -0.97 0.18 17.06
CA GLY A 259 -1.41 -0.41 18.33
C GLY A 259 -2.79 0.09 18.78
N GLU A 260 -3.64 0.48 17.83
CA GLU A 260 -5.02 0.91 18.08
C GLU A 260 -6.02 -0.18 17.67
N THR A 261 -7.21 -0.14 18.27
CA THR A 261 -8.34 -0.95 17.79
C THR A 261 -8.96 -0.26 16.58
N PRO A 262 -9.08 -0.93 15.42
CA PRO A 262 -9.71 -0.35 14.24
C PRO A 262 -11.19 0.00 14.51
N PRO A 263 -11.76 1.01 13.84
CA PRO A 263 -13.20 1.22 13.84
C PRO A 263 -13.95 -0.02 13.34
N LYS A 264 -15.10 -0.35 13.94
CA LYS A 264 -15.85 -1.59 13.67
C LYS A 264 -16.14 -1.86 12.20
N GLN A 265 -16.41 -0.81 11.41
CA GLN A 265 -16.70 -0.94 9.98
C GLN A 265 -15.47 -1.38 9.15
N TYR A 266 -14.26 -1.22 9.70
CA TYR A 266 -13.03 -1.65 9.09
C TYR A 266 -12.45 -2.91 9.74
N ASP A 267 -12.91 -3.30 10.94
CA ASP A 267 -12.45 -4.50 11.65
C ASP A 267 -13.13 -5.78 11.13
N ILE A 268 -12.89 -6.07 9.85
CA ILE A 268 -13.36 -7.28 9.16
C ILE A 268 -12.20 -8.23 8.89
N GLU A 269 -12.50 -9.49 8.61
CA GLU A 269 -11.50 -10.47 8.16
C GLU A 269 -11.18 -10.29 6.67
N GLY A 270 -9.92 -10.53 6.29
CA GLY A 270 -9.43 -10.37 4.92
C GLY A 270 -7.98 -9.87 4.85
N TYR A 271 -7.44 -9.86 3.63
CA TYR A 271 -6.06 -9.43 3.34
C TYR A 271 -5.98 -7.91 3.19
N GLY A 272 -5.12 -7.29 3.99
CA GLY A 272 -4.86 -5.85 3.96
C GLY A 272 -3.40 -5.54 3.67
N LYS A 273 -2.71 -4.87 4.60
CA LYS A 273 -1.30 -4.51 4.43
C LYS A 273 -0.40 -5.73 4.64
N PRO A 274 0.68 -5.91 3.86
CA PRO A 274 1.72 -6.87 4.20
C PRO A 274 2.35 -6.51 5.55
N LYS A 275 2.91 -7.50 6.27
CA LYS A 275 3.56 -7.27 7.57
C LYS A 275 4.74 -6.31 7.40
N GLY A 276 4.69 -5.15 8.03
CA GLY A 276 5.75 -4.14 8.06
C GLY A 276 5.22 -2.84 8.66
N ASN A 277 6.08 -2.06 9.33
CA ASN A 277 5.70 -0.77 9.92
C ASN A 277 5.78 0.33 8.86
N PHE A 278 5.54 1.60 9.22
CA PHE A 278 5.81 2.79 8.39
C PHE A 278 7.28 2.96 7.97
N ASP A 279 8.09 1.92 8.08
CA ASP A 279 9.52 1.89 7.87
C ASP A 279 9.78 1.78 6.36
N ARG A 280 10.10 2.92 5.75
CA ARG A 280 10.38 3.04 4.32
C ARG A 280 11.60 2.19 3.91
N ASP A 281 12.49 1.91 4.86
CA ASP A 281 13.71 1.11 4.68
C ASP A 281 13.49 -0.41 4.83
N LYS A 282 12.25 -0.83 5.09
CA LYS A 282 11.86 -2.26 5.19
C LYS A 282 10.77 -2.66 4.20
N TYR A 283 10.57 -1.86 3.17
CA TYR A 283 9.74 -2.17 2.02
C TYR A 283 10.56 -2.11 0.75
#